data_AF-X0SML1-F1
#
_entry.id   AF-X0SML1-F1
#
_cell.length_a   1.000
_cell.length_b   1.000
_cell.length_c   1.000
_cell.angle_alpha   90.00
_cell.angle_beta   90.00
_cell.angle_gamma   90.00
#
_symmetry.space_group_name_H-M   'P 1'
#
loop_
_entity.id
_entity.type
_entity.pdbx_description
1 polymer ?
#
loop_
_entity_poly.entity_id
_entity_poly.type
_entity_poly.pdbx_seq_one_letter_code
_entity_poly.pdbx_strand_id
1 'polypeptide(L)'
;MKPLYLEFVNTGIASRFDFGDHDVIEMNWRLKMYPKLFYGVLMHELGHEDNDNLKDFKYDIRANVPGTFKFLLNHITAWTQVLPFYYNFRKNKVVYDVSYILSWVMVSVIAAAAFFITKLILGWIL
;
A
#
# COMPACT_ATOMS: atom_id res chain seq x y z
N MET A 1 -13.24 -25.12 5.37
CA MET A 1 -12.15 -24.14 5.47
C MET A 1 -11.48 -24.05 4.12
N LYS A 2 -11.43 -22.84 3.57
CA LYS A 2 -10.79 -22.58 2.29
C LYS A 2 -9.26 -22.67 2.46
N PRO A 3 -8.51 -23.33 1.57
CA PRO A 3 -7.05 -23.35 1.66
C PRO A 3 -6.49 -21.93 1.50
N LEU A 4 -5.48 -21.62 2.31
CA LEU A 4 -4.80 -20.33 2.33
C LEU A 4 -3.32 -20.54 1.96
N TYR A 5 -2.85 -19.82 0.95
CA TYR A 5 -1.47 -19.86 0.49
C TYR A 5 -0.76 -18.55 0.82
N LEU A 6 0.51 -18.67 1.22
CA LEU A 6 1.39 -17.52 1.43
C LEU A 6 2.40 -17.45 0.29
N GLU A 7 2.38 -16.35 -0.45
CA GLU A 7 3.27 -16.11 -1.58
C GLU A 7 4.20 -14.92 -1.31
N PHE A 8 5.47 -15.06 -1.71
CA PHE A 8 6.45 -14.01 -1.55
C PHE A 8 6.69 -13.28 -2.86
N VAL A 9 6.35 -12.00 -2.89
CA VAL A 9 6.43 -11.13 -4.08
C VAL A 9 7.47 -10.03 -3.90
N ASN A 10 7.86 -9.40 -5.00
CA ASN A 10 8.83 -8.30 -4.99
C ASN A 10 8.17 -6.91 -4.87
N THR A 11 6.84 -6.83 -4.84
CA THR A 11 6.05 -5.59 -4.89
C THR A 11 5.12 -5.47 -3.69
N GLY A 12 4.69 -4.25 -3.37
CA GLY A 12 3.76 -3.98 -2.27
C GLY A 12 4.38 -4.29 -0.90
N ILE A 13 3.54 -4.29 0.14
CA ILE A 13 3.91 -4.71 1.49
C ILE A 13 3.28 -6.07 1.75
N ALA A 14 1.96 -6.12 1.74
CA ALA A 14 1.19 -7.34 1.69
C ALA A 14 -0.19 -7.06 1.11
N SER A 15 -0.84 -8.10 0.59
CA SER A 15 -2.21 -8.04 0.11
C SER A 15 -2.83 -9.43 0.13
N ARG A 16 -4.06 -9.54 0.61
CA ARG A 16 -4.87 -10.76 0.49
C ARG A 16 -5.76 -10.73 -0.75
N PHE A 17 -5.84 -11.86 -1.44
CA PHE A 17 -6.68 -12.08 -2.61
C PHE A 17 -7.58 -13.29 -2.41
N ASP A 18 -8.87 -13.05 -2.51
CA ASP A 18 -9.90 -14.10 -2.62
C ASP A 18 -10.06 -14.54 -4.09
N PHE A 19 -9.90 -15.85 -4.36
CA PHE A 19 -10.13 -16.51 -5.65
C PHE A 19 -11.38 -17.42 -5.69
N GLY A 20 -12.21 -17.42 -4.66
CA GLY A 20 -13.42 -18.25 -4.52
C GLY A 20 -13.15 -19.67 -3.98
N ASP A 21 -12.13 -20.36 -4.47
CA ASP A 21 -11.75 -21.73 -4.07
C ASP A 21 -10.52 -21.80 -3.15
N HIS A 22 -9.62 -20.81 -3.26
CA HIS A 22 -8.49 -20.60 -2.35
C HIS A 22 -8.22 -19.11 -2.08
N ASP A 23 -7.50 -18.82 -1.01
CA ASP A 23 -7.01 -17.48 -0.70
C ASP A 23 -5.49 -17.43 -0.87
N VAL A 24 -4.99 -16.27 -1.30
CA VAL A 24 -3.56 -16.00 -1.37
C VAL A 24 -3.26 -14.74 -0.59
N ILE A 25 -2.34 -14.83 0.37
CA ILE A 25 -1.69 -13.67 0.96
C ILE A 25 -0.37 -13.49 0.22
N GLU A 26 -0.23 -12.38 -0.49
CA GLU A 26 1.06 -11.92 -1.01
C GLU A 26 1.76 -11.11 0.07
N MET A 27 3.04 -11.38 0.32
CA MET A 27 3.88 -10.56 1.19
C MET A 27 5.18 -10.22 0.48
N ASN A 28 5.70 -9.01 0.70
CA ASN A 28 7.00 -8.63 0.18
C ASN A 28 8.08 -9.51 0.80
N TRP A 29 8.87 -10.19 -0.03
CA TRP A 29 9.90 -11.12 0.44
C TRP A 29 10.92 -10.46 1.37
N ARG A 30 11.16 -9.14 1.23
CA ARG A 30 12.08 -8.38 2.08
C ARG A 30 11.60 -8.24 3.51
N LEU A 31 10.30 -8.43 3.78
CA LEU A 31 9.76 -8.45 5.14
C LEU A 31 10.41 -9.53 6.00
N LYS A 32 10.95 -10.61 5.41
CA LYS A 32 11.72 -11.65 6.12
C LYS A 32 12.89 -11.08 6.92
N MET A 33 13.47 -9.95 6.49
CA MET A 33 14.55 -9.25 7.20
C MET A 33 14.06 -8.42 8.40
N TYR A 34 12.74 -8.31 8.59
CA TYR A 34 12.10 -7.51 9.64
C TYR A 34 11.07 -8.38 10.40
N PRO A 35 11.49 -9.37 11.22
CA PRO A 35 10.59 -10.39 11.77
C PRO A 35 9.37 -9.85 12.53
N LYS A 36 9.53 -8.76 13.30
CA LYS A 36 8.42 -8.10 14.01
C LYS A 36 7.40 -7.49 13.05
N LEU A 37 7.90 -6.83 12.00
CA LEU A 37 7.06 -6.23 10.96
C LEU A 37 6.39 -7.32 10.13
N PHE A 38 7.14 -8.36 9.73
CA PHE A 38 6.60 -9.53 9.04
C PHE A 38 5.43 -10.14 9.79
N TYR A 39 5.60 -10.45 11.08
CA TYR A 39 4.54 -11.04 11.88
C TYR A 39 3.34 -10.09 12.04
N GLY A 40 3.59 -8.81 12.30
CA GLY A 40 2.52 -7.82 12.42
C GLY A 40 1.70 -7.70 11.14
N VAL A 41 2.36 -7.66 9.98
CA VAL A 41 1.69 -7.64 8.68
C VAL A 41 0.97 -8.95 8.39
N LEU A 42 1.57 -10.11 8.67
CA LEU A 42 0.90 -11.40 8.44
C LEU A 42 -0.36 -11.56 9.31
N MET A 43 -0.28 -11.21 10.60
CA MET A 43 -1.43 -11.27 11.50
C MET A 43 -2.53 -10.29 11.09
N HIS A 44 -2.15 -9.14 10.54
CA HIS A 44 -3.09 -8.20 9.94
C HIS A 44 -3.85 -8.83 8.77
N GLU A 45 -3.15 -9.43 7.80
CA GLU A 45 -3.79 -10.08 6.64
C GLU A 45 -4.65 -11.30 7.01
N LEU A 46 -4.24 -12.04 8.05
CA LEU A 46 -5.02 -13.14 8.62
C LEU A 46 -6.28 -12.66 9.35
N GLY A 47 -6.28 -11.42 9.84
CA GLY A 47 -7.39 -10.80 10.55
C GLY A 47 -8.52 -10.28 9.64
N HIS A 48 -8.29 -10.22 8.32
CA HIS A 48 -9.34 -9.92 7.35
C HIS A 48 -10.34 -11.08 7.28
N GLU A 49 -11.53 -10.96 7.86
CA GLU A 49 -12.62 -11.92 7.66
C GLU A 49 -13.24 -11.71 6.27
N ASP A 50 -13.80 -12.78 5.68
CA ASP A 50 -14.31 -13.00 4.29
C ASP A 50 -15.29 -11.94 3.69
N ASN A 51 -15.44 -10.75 4.28
CA ASN A 51 -16.20 -9.68 3.69
C ASN A 51 -15.32 -8.85 2.76
N ASP A 52 -15.55 -9.09 1.46
CA ASP A 52 -14.97 -8.50 0.25
C ASP A 52 -15.22 -6.97 0.11
N ASN A 53 -15.02 -6.22 1.19
CA ASN A 53 -14.95 -4.78 1.14
C ASN A 53 -13.52 -4.41 0.75
N LEU A 54 -13.31 -4.15 -0.54
CA LEU A 54 -12.29 -3.20 -1.03
C LEU A 54 -12.31 -1.85 -0.27
N LYS A 55 -13.38 -1.58 0.50
CA LYS A 55 -13.49 -0.49 1.49
C LYS A 55 -12.68 -0.69 2.77
N ASP A 56 -12.26 -1.88 3.15
CA ASP A 56 -11.51 -2.12 4.39
C ASP A 56 -10.00 -1.90 4.24
N PHE A 57 -9.50 -1.83 2.99
CA PHE A 57 -8.17 -1.28 2.74
C PHE A 57 -8.04 0.19 3.21
N LYS A 58 -9.17 0.91 3.37
CA LYS A 58 -9.22 2.31 3.86
C LYS A 58 -8.76 2.49 5.30
N TYR A 59 -8.63 1.42 6.09
CA TYR A 59 -8.20 1.51 7.49
C TYR A 59 -6.84 0.85 7.78
N ASP A 60 -6.19 0.25 6.78
CA ASP A 60 -5.06 -0.66 7.01
C ASP A 60 -3.68 0.00 7.10
N ILE A 61 -3.50 1.20 6.53
CA ILE A 61 -2.33 2.03 6.89
C ILE A 61 -2.49 2.59 8.32
N ARG A 62 -3.72 2.62 8.87
CA ARG A 62 -4.02 3.02 10.25
C ARG A 62 -3.95 1.87 11.25
N ALA A 63 -3.98 0.61 10.82
CA ALA A 63 -3.49 -0.50 11.61
C ALA A 63 -1.97 -0.30 11.72
N ASN A 64 -1.55 0.52 12.69
CA ASN A 64 -0.20 1.02 12.92
C ASN A 64 0.79 -0.13 13.19
N VAL A 65 1.06 -1.00 12.22
CA VAL A 65 2.14 -1.97 12.34
C VAL A 65 3.43 -1.14 12.37
N PRO A 66 4.12 -1.07 13.52
CA PRO A 66 5.22 -0.13 13.66
C PRO A 66 6.34 -0.51 12.69
N GLY A 67 6.82 0.47 11.93
CA GLY A 67 7.91 0.27 10.97
C GLY A 67 7.48 0.09 9.51
N THR A 68 6.18 -0.02 9.21
CA THR A 68 5.68 -0.08 7.81
C THR A 68 6.12 1.12 6.98
N PHE A 69 6.02 2.33 7.54
CA PHE A 69 6.49 3.54 6.85
C PHE A 69 8.01 3.52 6.59
N LYS A 70 8.80 3.10 7.58
CA LYS A 70 10.26 2.94 7.41
C LYS A 70 10.58 1.88 6.37
N PHE A 71 9.80 0.80 6.30
CA PHE A 71 9.96 -0.22 5.28
C PHE A 71 9.67 0.33 3.88
N LEU A 72 8.57 1.08 3.71
CA LEU A 72 8.26 1.78 2.46
C LEU A 72 9.41 2.67 2.00
N LEU A 73 9.92 3.54 2.89
CA LEU A 73 11.03 4.44 2.53
C LEU A 73 12.29 3.68 2.06
N ASN A 74 12.58 2.52 2.64
CA ASN A 74 13.79 1.75 2.31
C ASN A 74 13.63 0.84 1.09
N HIS A 75 12.40 0.53 0.67
CA HIS A 75 12.14 -0.46 -0.37
C HIS A 75 11.19 0.11 -1.41
N ILE A 76 11.75 0.67 -2.50
CA ILE A 76 10.97 1.37 -3.53
C ILE A 76 9.85 0.52 -4.13
N THR A 77 10.05 -0.80 -4.23
CA THR A 77 9.04 -1.70 -4.78
C THR A 77 7.81 -1.87 -3.88
N ALA A 78 7.91 -1.52 -2.59
CA ALA A 78 6.78 -1.53 -1.67
C ALA A 78 5.83 -0.34 -1.88
N TRP A 79 6.28 0.73 -2.56
CA TRP A 79 5.46 1.90 -2.87
C TRP A 79 4.29 1.61 -3.80
N THR A 80 4.31 0.47 -4.50
CA THR A 80 3.15 0.04 -5.29
C THR A 80 1.90 -0.13 -4.44
N GLN A 81 2.04 -0.33 -3.11
CA GLN A 81 0.92 -0.39 -2.17
C GLN A 81 0.14 0.93 -2.05
N VAL A 82 0.80 2.07 -2.29
CA VAL A 82 0.21 3.41 -2.13
C VAL A 82 -0.08 4.09 -3.47
N LEU A 83 0.06 3.37 -4.58
CA LEU A 83 -0.27 3.91 -5.89
C LEU A 83 -1.79 4.04 -6.06
N PRO A 84 -2.26 5.14 -6.66
CA PRO A 84 -3.69 5.38 -6.86
C PRO A 84 -4.30 4.47 -7.94
N PHE A 85 -3.46 3.97 -8.83
CA PHE A 85 -3.79 3.04 -9.90
C PHE A 85 -2.73 1.95 -9.97
N TYR A 86 -3.17 0.69 -10.04
CA TYR A 86 -2.28 -0.41 -10.37
C TYR A 86 -3.04 -1.48 -11.15
N TYR A 87 -2.30 -2.25 -11.94
CA TYR A 87 -2.87 -3.39 -12.64
C TYR A 87 -2.70 -4.64 -11.79
N ASN A 88 -3.82 -5.26 -11.41
CA ASN A 88 -3.81 -6.54 -10.72
C ASN A 88 -3.70 -7.66 -11.75
N PHE A 89 -2.50 -8.20 -11.92
CA PHE A 89 -2.20 -9.27 -12.86
C PHE A 89 -3.00 -10.55 -12.57
N ARG A 90 -3.34 -10.85 -11.30
CA ARG A 90 -4.07 -12.07 -10.94
C ARG A 90 -5.55 -12.02 -11.28
N LYS A 91 -6.17 -10.87 -11.06
CA LYS A 91 -7.59 -10.65 -11.39
C LYS A 91 -7.78 -10.07 -12.79
N ASN A 92 -6.70 -9.92 -13.57
CA ASN A 92 -6.68 -9.31 -14.91
C ASN A 92 -7.50 -8.01 -14.98
N LYS A 93 -7.34 -7.13 -13.97
CA LYS A 93 -8.14 -5.90 -13.84
C LYS A 93 -7.32 -4.73 -13.37
N VAL A 94 -7.65 -3.55 -13.87
CA VAL A 94 -7.16 -2.30 -13.30
C VAL A 94 -7.90 -2.06 -11.99
N VAL A 95 -7.14 -1.91 -10.92
CA VAL A 95 -7.66 -1.54 -9.61
C VAL A 95 -7.31 -0.09 -9.35
N TYR A 96 -8.30 0.66 -8.89
CA TYR A 96 -8.14 2.06 -8.52
C TYR A 96 -8.94 2.33 -7.25
N ASP A 97 -8.42 3.25 -6.43
CA ASP A 97 -9.07 3.66 -5.20
C ASP A 97 -9.22 5.18 -5.19
N VAL A 98 -10.47 5.64 -5.16
CA VAL A 98 -10.83 7.06 -5.15
C VAL A 98 -10.16 7.81 -3.99
N SER A 99 -10.00 7.17 -2.84
CA SER A 99 -9.34 7.81 -1.70
C SER A 99 -7.85 8.02 -1.93
N TYR A 100 -7.13 7.04 -2.49
CA TYR A 100 -5.73 7.25 -2.88
C TYR A 100 -5.61 8.28 -4.00
N ILE A 101 -6.51 8.28 -4.99
CA ILE A 101 -6.55 9.30 -6.03
C ILE A 101 -6.67 10.70 -5.39
N LEU A 102 -7.61 10.89 -4.46
CA LEU A 102 -7.78 12.18 -3.76
C LEU A 102 -6.56 12.54 -2.90
N SER A 103 -5.94 11.58 -2.21
CA SER A 103 -4.70 11.80 -1.45
C SER A 103 -3.56 12.26 -2.36
N TRP A 104 -3.37 11.64 -3.52
CA TRP A 104 -2.37 12.03 -4.49
C TRP A 104 -2.65 13.40 -5.13
N VAL A 105 -3.93 13.73 -5.39
CA VAL A 105 -4.33 15.08 -5.82
C VAL A 105 -3.96 16.10 -4.75
N MET A 106 -4.27 15.85 -3.48
CA MET A 106 -3.95 16.75 -2.37
C MET A 106 -2.43 16.95 -2.22
N VAL A 107 -1.64 15.87 -2.26
CA VAL A 107 -0.16 15.95 -2.23
C VAL A 107 0.36 16.78 -3.41
N SER A 108 -0.22 16.61 -4.60
CA SER A 108 0.17 17.38 -5.79
C SER A 108 -0.17 18.87 -5.66
N VAL A 109 -1.33 19.21 -5.11
CA VAL A 109 -1.72 20.60 -4.84
C VAL A 109 -0.78 21.26 -3.83
N ILE A 110 -0.44 20.56 -2.75
CA ILE A 110 0.52 21.05 -1.74
C ILE A 110 1.90 21.25 -2.37
N ALA A 111 2.37 20.29 -3.17
CA ALA A 111 3.67 20.38 -3.85
C ALA A 111 3.70 21.56 -4.84
N ALA A 112 2.64 21.76 -5.61
CA ALA A 112 2.51 22.88 -6.53
C ALA A 112 2.49 24.23 -5.77
N ALA A 113 1.70 24.33 -4.70
CA ALA A 113 1.64 25.54 -3.87
C ALA A 113 3.02 25.87 -3.27
N ALA A 114 3.72 24.86 -2.72
CA ALA A 114 5.07 25.03 -2.20
C ALA A 114 6.04 25.53 -3.28
N PHE A 115 6.01 24.94 -4.49
CA PHE A 115 6.82 25.38 -5.62
C PHE A 115 6.58 26.86 -6.00
N PHE A 116 5.32 27.29 -6.09
CA PHE A 116 4.98 28.68 -6.41
C PHE A 116 5.40 29.65 -5.31
N ILE A 117 5.22 29.28 -4.03
CA ILE A 117 5.68 30.09 -2.89
C ILE A 117 7.20 30.26 -2.93
N THR A 118 7.94 29.18 -3.16
CA THR A 118 9.41 29.24 -3.27
C THR A 118 9.84 30.12 -4.45
N LYS A 119 9.15 30.03 -5.60
CA LYS A 119 9.43 30.89 -6.77
C LYS A 119 9.11 32.35 -6.51
N LEU A 120 8.02 32.67 -5.81
CA LEU A 120 7.71 34.03 -5.36
C LEU A 120 8.85 34.52 -4.47
N ILE A 121 9.13 33.84 -3.35
CA ILE A 121 10.16 34.27 -2.39
C ILE A 121 11.53 34.48 -3.08
N LEU A 122 11.97 33.53 -3.92
CA LEU A 122 13.24 33.66 -4.63
C LEU A 122 13.23 34.76 -5.72
N GLY A 123 12.09 34.99 -6.36
CA GLY A 123 11.91 36.07 -7.33
C GLY A 123 11.82 37.47 -6.70
N TRP A 124 11.61 37.56 -5.38
CA TRP A 124 11.71 38.81 -4.61
C TRP A 124 13.12 39.06 -4.05
N ILE A 125 13.99 38.05 -4.03
CA ILE A 125 15.36 38.12 -3.48
C ILE A 125 16.40 38.40 -4.59
N LEU A 126 16.06 38.19 -5.86
CA LEU A 126 16.86 38.53 -7.05
C LEU A 126 16.39 39.84 -7.67
#